data_AF-A0A174TKF9-F1
#
_entry.id   AF-A0A174TKF9-F1
#
_cell.length_a   1.000
_cell.length_b   1.000
_cell.length_c   1.000
_cell.angle_alpha   90.00
_cell.angle_beta   90.00
_cell.angle_gamma   90.00
#
_symmetry.space_group_name_H-M   'P 1'
#
loop_
_entity.id
_entity.type
_entity.pdbx_description
1 polymer ?
#
loop_
_entity_poly.entity_id
_entity_poly.type
_entity_poly.pdbx_seq_one_letter_code
_entity_poly.pdbx_strand_id
1 'polypeptide(L)' 'MNEKKYKRIFTVVIDSLGAGEMLDAVSYGDAGTDTLGHIAANVEEFKIPNLQKLGIANLKDLAGVAPVEKRWLIMEN' A
#
# COMPACT_ATOMS: atom_id res chain seq x y z
N MET A 1 9.34 -33.27 11.06
CA MET A 1 10.10 -32.06 10.68
C MET A 1 9.10 -30.96 10.38
N ASN A 2 9.23 -29.79 11.02
CA ASN A 2 8.33 -28.67 10.80
C ASN A 2 8.71 -28.00 9.48
N GLU A 3 8.05 -28.37 8.37
CA GLU A 3 8.27 -27.72 7.08
C GLU A 3 7.75 -26.28 7.14
N LYS A 4 8.66 -25.31 7.03
CA LYS A 4 8.28 -23.91 6.97
C LYS A 4 7.72 -23.63 5.57
N LYS A 5 6.52 -23.04 5.49
CA LYS A 5 5.86 -22.64 4.23
C LYS A 5 6.77 -21.81 3.30
N TYR A 6 7.65 -20.98 3.87
CA TYR A 6 8.64 -20.21 3.11
C TYR A 6 10.05 -20.39 3.69
N LYS A 7 11.05 -20.59 2.82
CA LYS A 7 12.47 -20.70 3.20
C LYS A 7 13.06 -19.38 3.70
N ARG A 8 12.61 -18.25 3.15
CA ARG A 8 13.04 -16.88 3.49
C ARG A 8 11.85 -15.94 3.42
N ILE A 9 11.85 -14.92 4.27
CA ILE A 9 10.89 -13.81 4.26
C ILE A 9 11.70 -12.53 4.06
N PHE A 10 11.23 -11.67 3.16
CA PHE A 10 11.78 -10.33 2.96
C PHE A 10 10.77 -9.33 3.47
N THR A 11 11.13 -8.62 4.53
CA THR A 11 10.29 -7.57 5.12
C THR A 11 10.86 -6.22 4.70
N VAL A 12 10.01 -5.37 4.13
CA VAL A 12 10.35 -3.99 3.77
C VAL A 12 9.42 -3.08 4.55
N VAL A 13 10.00 -2.15 5.31
CA VAL A 13 9.27 -1.08 5.98
C VAL A 13 9.46 0.18 5.17
N ILE A 14 8.35 0.76 4.69
CA ILE A 14 8.36 2.10 4.09
C ILE A 14 7.96 3.06 5.20
N ASP A 15 8.96 3.66 5.84
CA ASP A 15 8.77 4.48 7.02
C ASP A 15 7.83 5.67 6.74
N SER A 16 6.97 6.00 7.70
CA SER A 16 5.96 7.08 7.65
C SER A 16 4.89 7.03 6.55
N LEU A 17 4.89 6.05 5.64
CA LEU A 17 3.93 5.96 4.53
C LEU A 17 2.56 5.39 4.96
N GLY A 18 1.80 6.18 5.72
CA GLY A 18 0.44 5.85 6.17
C GLY A 18 -0.59 5.81 5.03
N ALA A 19 -1.61 4.94 5.16
CA ALA A 19 -2.67 4.72 4.17
C ALA A 19 -4.02 5.35 4.58
N GLY A 20 -3.99 6.36 5.43
CA GLY A 20 -5.18 6.97 6.03
C GLY A 20 -5.17 6.87 7.55
N GLU A 21 -6.09 7.59 8.16
CA GLU A 21 -6.21 7.71 9.61
C GLU A 21 -6.68 6.39 10.25
N MET A 22 -6.23 6.13 11.48
CA MET A 22 -6.78 5.08 12.33
C MET A 22 -8.04 5.57 13.06
N LEU A 23 -8.83 4.64 13.59
CA LEU A 23 -10.08 4.94 14.33
C LEU A 23 -9.87 5.86 15.54
N ASP A 24 -8.66 5.88 16.11
CA ASP A 24 -8.28 6.68 17.28
C ASP A 24 -7.52 7.97 16.93
N ALA A 25 -7.36 8.31 15.64
CA ALA A 25 -6.56 9.46 15.20
C ALA A 25 -6.97 10.80 15.86
N VAL A 26 -8.25 10.99 16.15
CA VAL A 26 -8.77 12.16 16.88
C VAL A 26 -8.09 12.33 18.24
N SER A 27 -7.81 11.22 18.95
CA SER A 27 -7.18 11.24 20.27
C SER A 27 -5.73 11.72 20.24
N TYR A 28 -5.09 11.67 19.07
CA TYR A 28 -3.72 12.10 18.84
C TYR A 28 -3.63 13.46 18.10
N GLY A 29 -4.77 14.04 17.73
CA GLY A 29 -4.81 15.28 16.95
C GLY A 29 -4.59 15.08 15.44
N ASP A 30 -4.65 13.83 14.96
CA ASP A 30 -4.32 13.43 13.58
C ASP A 30 -5.56 13.11 12.74
N ALA A 31 -6.73 13.65 13.12
CA ALA A 31 -7.97 13.45 12.39
C ALA A 31 -7.84 13.92 10.92
N GLY A 32 -8.27 13.07 9.99
CA GLY A 32 -8.19 13.29 8.55
C GLY A 32 -6.80 13.10 7.94
N THR A 33 -5.82 12.59 8.68
CA THR A 33 -4.48 12.33 8.12
C THR A 33 -4.52 11.20 7.08
N ASP A 34 -3.93 11.46 5.92
CA ASP A 34 -3.83 10.48 4.84
C ASP A 34 -2.57 10.72 4.00
N THR A 35 -1.43 10.24 4.48
CA THR A 35 -0.13 10.47 3.83
C THR A 35 -0.13 10.02 2.37
N LEU A 36 -0.44 8.74 2.11
CA LEU A 36 -0.40 8.19 0.75
C LEU A 36 -1.47 8.82 -0.16
N GLY A 37 -2.67 9.07 0.35
CA GLY A 37 -3.75 9.72 -0.41
C GLY A 37 -3.44 11.17 -0.75
N HIS A 38 -2.96 11.96 0.23
CA HIS A 38 -2.57 13.35 0.01
C HIS A 38 -1.38 13.47 -0.95
N ILE A 39 -0.38 12.59 -0.86
CA ILE A 39 0.70 12.56 -1.86
C ILE A 39 0.11 12.31 -3.25
N ALA A 40 -0.69 11.27 -3.43
CA ALA A 40 -1.30 10.94 -4.73
C ALA A 40 -2.13 12.10 -5.30
N ALA A 41 -2.82 12.86 -4.45
CA ALA A 41 -3.67 13.97 -4.86
C ALA A 41 -2.90 15.27 -5.19
N ASN A 42 -1.69 15.46 -4.66
CA ASN A 42 -0.97 16.74 -4.74
C ASN A 42 0.27 16.72 -5.64
N VAL A 43 0.73 15.55 -6.09
CA VAL A 43 1.82 15.47 -7.08
C VAL A 43 1.25 15.45 -8.50
N GLU A 44 1.90 16.17 -9.41
CA GLU A 44 1.48 16.26 -10.81
C GLU A 44 1.43 14.88 -11.49
N GLU A 45 2.39 14.01 -11.16
CA GLU A 45 2.45 12.66 -11.70
C GLU A 45 2.86 11.63 -10.63
N PHE A 46 1.89 10.84 -10.14
CA PHE A 46 2.14 9.81 -9.13
C PHE A 46 2.35 8.43 -9.76
N LYS A 47 3.60 8.11 -10.12
CA LYS A 47 3.97 6.83 -10.78
C LYS A 47 4.54 5.80 -9.80
N ILE A 48 3.72 4.83 -9.42
CA ILE A 48 4.15 3.67 -8.59
C ILE A 48 3.80 2.31 -9.24
N PRO A 49 4.23 2.05 -10.49
CA PRO A 49 3.74 0.92 -11.30
C PRO A 49 3.97 -0.46 -10.66
N ASN A 50 5.04 -0.62 -9.86
CA ASN A 50 5.32 -1.89 -9.18
C ASN A 50 4.41 -2.10 -7.97
N LEU A 51 4.16 -1.07 -7.17
CA LEU A 51 3.21 -1.13 -6.05
C LEU A 51 1.77 -1.27 -6.55
N GLN A 52 1.43 -0.63 -7.69
CA GLN A 52 0.15 -0.82 -8.37
C GLN A 52 -0.05 -2.29 -8.74
N LYS A 53 0.93 -2.92 -9.41
CA LYS A 53 0.86 -4.36 -9.73
C LYS A 53 0.69 -5.23 -8.48
N LEU A 54 1.37 -4.89 -7.39
CA LEU A 54 1.24 -5.57 -6.09
C LEU A 54 -0.13 -5.35 -5.42
N GLY A 55 -0.92 -4.37 -5.89
CA GLY A 55 -2.29 -4.14 -5.46
C GLY A 55 -2.48 -3.00 -4.47
N ILE A 56 -1.55 -2.01 -4.40
CA ILE A 56 -1.69 -0.87 -3.48
C ILE A 56 -3.01 -0.10 -3.69
N ALA A 57 -3.43 0.09 -4.94
CA ALA A 57 -4.67 0.76 -5.29
C ALA A 57 -5.92 -0.11 -5.10
N ASN A 58 -5.76 -1.40 -4.79
CA ASN A 58 -6.87 -2.26 -4.36
C ASN A 58 -7.10 -2.17 -2.84
N LEU A 59 -6.10 -1.74 -2.07
CA LEU A 59 -6.21 -1.49 -0.63
C LEU A 59 -6.87 -0.14 -0.37
N LYS A 60 -6.52 0.87 -1.18
CA LYS A 60 -6.93 2.25 -1.00
C LYS A 60 -7.05 2.95 -2.36
N ASP A 61 -8.09 3.76 -2.53
CA ASP A 61 -8.23 4.62 -3.71
C ASP A 61 -7.14 5.70 -3.73
N LEU A 62 -6.43 5.81 -4.85
CA LEU A 62 -5.33 6.76 -5.04
C LEU A 62 -5.51 7.49 -6.37
N ALA A 63 -5.43 8.82 -6.34
CA ALA A 63 -5.53 9.64 -7.54
C ALA A 63 -4.46 9.22 -8.56
N GLY A 64 -4.87 9.01 -9.81
CA GLY A 64 -3.98 8.62 -10.90
C GLY A 64 -3.51 7.16 -10.89
N VAL A 65 -3.93 6.33 -9.94
CA VAL A 65 -3.51 4.91 -9.86
C VAL A 65 -4.74 4.00 -9.80
N ALA A 66 -5.02 3.29 -10.89
CA ALA A 66 -6.15 2.36 -10.96
C ALA A 66 -5.87 1.03 -10.20
N PRO A 67 -6.90 0.40 -9.59
CA PRO A 67 -6.79 -0.94 -9.04
C PRO A 67 -6.49 -1.98 -10.13
N VAL A 68 -5.93 -3.12 -9.74
CA VAL A 68 -5.64 -4.23 -10.66
C VAL A 68 -6.51 -5.45 -10.37
N GLU A 69 -7.01 -6.12 -11.41
CA GLU A 69 -7.85 -7.32 -11.28
C GLU A 69 -7.05 -8.55 -10.81
N LYS A 70 -5.86 -8.77 -11.42
CA LYS A 70 -4.89 -9.78 -11.00
C LYS A 70 -3.76 -9.12 -10.21
N ARG A 71 -3.93 -9.04 -8.89
CA ARG A 71 -2.82 -8.79 -7.95
C ARG A 71 -1.91 -10.02 -8.02
N TRP A 72 -0.60 -9.83 -8.24
CA TRP A 72 0.42 -10.89 -8.43
C TRP A 72 -0.05 -12.30 -8.00
N LEU A 73 -0.63 -13.04 -8.95
CA LEU A 73 -0.56 -14.49 -8.91
C LEU A 73 0.89 -14.79 -9.24
N ILE A 74 1.63 -15.33 -8.27
CA ILE A 74 2.84 -16.08 -8.59
C ILE A 74 2.36 -17.11 -9.61
N MET A 75 2.68 -16.90 -10.89
CA MET A 75 2.49 -17.95 -11.88
C MET A 75 3.36 -19.09 -11.38
N GLU A 76 2.70 -20.18 -11.00
CA GLU A 76 3.32 -21.48 -10.80
C GLU A 76 4.12 -21.76 -12.08
N ASN A 77 5.43 -21.58 -12.00
CA ASN A 77 6.43 -22.21 -12.85
C ASN A 77 7.35 -22.99 -11.92
#